data_AF-D0Z110-F1
#
_entry.id   AF-D0Z110-F1
#
_cell.length_a   1.000
_cell.length_b   1.000
_cell.length_c   1.000
_cell.angle_alpha   90.00
_cell.angle_beta   90.00
_cell.angle_gamma   90.00
#
_symmetry.space_group_name_H-M   'P 1'
#
loop_
_entity.id
_entity.type
_entity.pdbx_description
1 polymer ?
#
loop_
_entity_poly.entity_id
_entity_poly.type
_entity_poly.pdbx_seq_one_letter_code
_entity_poly.pdbx_strand_id
1 'polypeptide(L)'
;MSQADVIEATPSPLQGSDYLRQILKAPVYEVAQVTPLQTMERLSTRLGNHIGLKREDRQPVHSFKLRGAYNMMAQLSHEQKQAGVIAASAGNHAQGLALSAQKLGVPAIIVMPLTTPDIKVSAVRGFGGDVILHGSNFDEAKTHAQQLSQQHGYTFIPPFDHPQIIAGQGTIGLELIQQNGHLDYIFVPVGGGGLAAGVAVLVKQLMPEIKVIGVEAEDSACLNAALDAGEPVTLDQVGMFADGVAVKRIGDETFRLCQQFLDGVITVSSDEICAAVKDIFEDTRAIAEPSGALSLAGLKKYAEQYQLTQQQLAAVLSGANLNFHGLRYVSERCELGEKREGLLAVTIPERPGAFLDFCRLLGGRAVTEFNYRYNHNQLANIFVGVRLLQGQEELDAIITELRKGGYPVVDLSDDEMAKVHIRYMIGGKPANALKERLYSFEFPEYPGALIKFLNTLGTHWNISLFNYRNHGADYGRVLCGFELDDKDLLSFTSYLRELGYHWKDETDNPAYRFFLAQH
;
A
#
# COMPACT_ATOMS: atom_id res chain seq x y z
N MET A 1 20.37 60.50 -25.71
CA MET A 1 19.45 60.18 -24.60
C MET A 1 18.93 58.78 -24.86
N SER A 2 19.60 57.75 -24.32
CA SER A 2 19.19 56.35 -24.45
C SER A 2 18.51 55.91 -23.16
N GLN A 3 17.37 55.25 -23.32
CA GLN A 3 16.59 54.61 -22.27
C GLN A 3 17.47 53.59 -21.53
N ALA A 4 17.52 53.74 -20.21
CA ALA A 4 18.24 52.86 -19.30
C ALA A 4 17.46 51.56 -19.10
N ASP A 5 18.19 50.45 -19.13
CA ASP A 5 17.76 49.10 -18.78
C ASP A 5 17.18 49.07 -17.36
N VAL A 6 15.88 48.77 -17.26
CA VAL A 6 15.25 48.36 -16.01
C VAL A 6 15.51 46.87 -15.85
N ILE A 7 16.54 46.52 -15.09
CA ILE A 7 16.77 45.16 -14.62
C ILE A 7 15.68 44.87 -13.59
N GLU A 8 14.66 44.08 -13.95
CA GLU A 8 13.69 43.53 -12.99
C GLU A 8 14.45 42.68 -11.96
N ALA A 9 14.53 43.18 -10.73
CA ALA A 9 15.10 42.44 -9.62
C ALA A 9 14.23 41.20 -9.34
N THR A 10 14.81 40.00 -9.42
CA THR A 10 14.18 38.79 -8.91
C THR A 10 13.78 39.00 -7.45
N PRO A 11 12.51 38.79 -7.08
CA PRO A 11 12.06 39.01 -5.71
C PRO A 11 12.84 38.11 -4.75
N SER A 12 13.24 38.67 -3.60
CA SER A 12 13.94 37.92 -2.55
C SER A 12 13.13 36.68 -2.12
N PRO A 13 13.78 35.54 -1.79
CA PRO A 13 13.09 34.36 -1.31
C PRO A 13 12.27 34.68 -0.05
N LEU A 14 11.07 34.09 0.06
CA LEU A 14 10.21 34.27 1.23
C LEU A 14 10.89 33.70 2.49
N GLN A 15 10.81 34.44 3.59
CA GLN A 15 11.32 33.99 4.88
C GLN A 15 10.28 33.17 5.64
N GLY A 16 10.70 32.46 6.69
CA GLY A 16 9.79 31.67 7.54
C GLY A 16 8.65 32.50 8.12
N SER A 17 8.90 33.77 8.48
CA SER A 17 7.87 34.67 9.00
C SER A 17 6.85 35.11 7.93
N ASP A 18 7.24 35.13 6.65
CA ASP A 18 6.32 35.41 5.54
C ASP A 18 5.37 34.22 5.33
N TYR A 19 5.91 33.00 5.35
CA TYR A 19 5.11 31.78 5.31
C TYR A 19 4.15 31.68 6.49
N LEU A 20 4.60 31.94 7.72
CA LEU A 20 3.71 31.98 8.89
C LEU A 20 2.52 32.93 8.66
N ARG A 21 2.78 34.15 8.17
CA ARG A 21 1.73 35.13 7.84
C ARG A 21 0.80 34.63 6.74
N GLN A 22 1.32 33.99 5.70
CA GLN A 22 0.51 33.43 4.62
C GLN A 22 -0.35 32.26 5.09
N ILE A 23 0.18 31.37 5.93
CA ILE A 23 -0.55 30.23 6.48
C ILE A 23 -1.72 30.71 7.35
N LEU A 24 -1.50 31.70 8.23
CA LEU A 24 -2.55 32.26 9.09
C LEU A 24 -3.65 32.99 8.30
N LYS A 25 -3.34 33.50 7.11
CA LYS A 25 -4.28 34.21 6.23
C LYS A 25 -4.97 33.30 5.20
N ALA A 26 -4.55 32.03 5.10
CA ALA A 26 -5.02 31.14 4.06
C ALA A 26 -6.51 30.81 4.25
N PRO A 27 -7.39 31.06 3.25
CA PRO A 27 -8.84 30.85 3.37
C PRO A 27 -9.23 29.37 3.18
N VAL A 28 -8.40 28.43 3.62
CA VAL A 28 -8.57 26.99 3.31
C VAL A 28 -9.89 26.43 3.83
N TYR A 29 -10.43 26.98 4.93
CA TYR A 29 -11.64 26.47 5.59
C TYR A 29 -12.94 26.78 4.84
N GLU A 30 -12.88 27.52 3.73
CA GLU A 30 -14.02 27.68 2.83
C GLU A 30 -14.34 26.40 2.05
N VAL A 31 -13.35 25.50 1.91
CA VAL A 31 -13.48 24.20 1.23
C VAL A 31 -13.00 23.00 2.07
N ALA A 32 -12.02 23.22 2.95
CA ALA A 32 -11.48 22.20 3.84
C ALA A 32 -12.15 22.26 5.22
N GLN A 33 -12.03 21.17 5.97
CA GLN A 33 -12.41 21.13 7.38
C GLN A 33 -11.19 20.88 8.27
N VAL A 34 -11.29 21.31 9.53
CA VAL A 34 -10.32 20.91 10.56
C VAL A 34 -10.47 19.41 10.76
N THR A 35 -9.40 18.65 10.54
CA THR A 35 -9.45 17.19 10.64
C THR A 35 -9.07 16.72 12.03
N PRO A 36 -9.60 15.58 12.52
CA PRO A 36 -9.22 15.04 13.82
C PRO A 36 -7.73 14.69 13.90
N LEU A 37 -7.11 14.96 15.05
CA LEU A 37 -5.91 14.28 15.52
C LEU A 37 -6.37 13.13 16.43
N GLN A 38 -6.50 11.94 15.86
CA GLN A 38 -7.09 10.77 16.53
C GLN A 38 -6.00 9.91 17.19
N THR A 39 -6.16 9.58 18.46
CA THR A 39 -5.25 8.64 19.15
C THR A 39 -5.34 7.22 18.56
N MET A 40 -4.19 6.59 18.37
CA MET A 40 -4.03 5.19 17.96
C MET A 40 -3.69 4.32 19.19
N GLU A 41 -4.70 3.84 19.92
CA GLU A 41 -4.53 3.21 21.24
C GLU A 41 -3.71 1.90 21.21
N ARG A 42 -3.96 1.01 20.25
CA ARG A 42 -3.25 -0.29 20.18
C ARG A 42 -1.80 -0.04 19.79
N LEU A 43 -1.56 0.81 18.80
CA LEU A 43 -0.20 1.16 18.38
C LEU A 43 0.57 1.91 19.48
N SER A 44 -0.09 2.83 20.17
CA SER A 44 0.48 3.57 21.31
C SER A 44 0.95 2.61 22.40
N THR A 45 0.09 1.66 22.78
CA THR A 45 0.42 0.64 23.77
C THR A 45 1.56 -0.25 23.29
N ARG A 46 1.54 -0.68 22.02
CA ARG A 46 2.57 -1.56 21.42
C ARG A 46 3.95 -0.91 21.40
N LEU A 47 4.03 0.38 21.09
CA LEU A 47 5.31 1.11 20.98
C LEU A 47 5.70 1.85 22.26
N GLY A 48 4.88 1.84 23.31
CA GLY A 48 5.15 2.56 24.56
C GLY A 48 5.22 4.08 24.40
N ASN A 49 4.50 4.64 23.42
CA ASN A 49 4.44 6.08 23.09
C ASN A 49 2.99 6.52 22.92
N HIS A 50 2.71 7.81 22.95
CA HIS A 50 1.39 8.36 22.63
C HIS A 50 1.36 8.74 21.14
N ILE A 51 0.55 8.05 20.35
CA ILE A 51 0.53 8.19 18.90
C ILE A 51 -0.79 8.80 18.43
N GLY A 52 -0.71 9.97 17.81
CA GLY A 52 -1.81 10.65 17.15
C GLY A 52 -1.75 10.52 15.63
N LEU A 53 -2.90 10.34 15.00
CA LEU A 53 -3.06 10.26 13.56
C LEU A 53 -3.89 11.45 13.07
N LYS A 54 -3.28 12.33 12.26
CA LYS A 54 -3.94 13.49 11.67
C LYS A 54 -4.71 13.06 10.41
N ARG A 55 -6.04 13.06 10.51
CA ARG A 55 -6.98 12.39 9.58
C ARG A 55 -7.33 13.22 8.34
N GLU A 56 -6.35 13.56 7.50
CA GLU A 56 -6.59 14.31 6.24
C GLU A 56 -7.36 13.51 5.17
N ASP A 57 -7.53 12.20 5.34
CA ASP A 57 -8.49 11.38 4.58
C ASP A 57 -9.95 11.82 4.76
N ARG A 58 -10.27 12.54 5.83
CA ARG A 58 -11.63 13.02 6.08
C ARG A 58 -12.00 14.25 5.27
N GLN A 59 -11.07 14.83 4.50
CA GLN A 59 -11.40 15.92 3.60
C GLN A 59 -12.42 15.46 2.53
N PRO A 60 -13.20 16.37 1.92
CA PRO A 60 -14.17 16.00 0.89
C PRO A 60 -13.58 15.29 -0.33
N VAL A 61 -12.30 15.55 -0.63
CA VAL A 61 -11.53 14.89 -1.72
C VAL A 61 -10.60 13.79 -1.21
N HIS A 62 -10.83 13.34 0.03
CA HIS A 62 -10.12 12.26 0.71
C HIS A 62 -8.61 12.42 0.81
N SER A 63 -8.11 13.65 0.75
CA SER A 63 -6.68 13.98 0.92
C SER A 63 -6.49 15.47 1.23
N PHE A 64 -5.30 15.85 1.67
CA PHE A 64 -4.98 17.25 2.01
C PHE A 64 -4.87 18.22 0.83
N LYS A 65 -4.81 17.72 -0.42
CA LYS A 65 -4.39 18.50 -1.59
C LYS A 65 -5.30 19.70 -1.89
N LEU A 66 -6.56 19.66 -1.45
CA LEU A 66 -7.48 20.80 -1.59
C LEU A 66 -6.99 22.07 -0.87
N ARG A 67 -6.23 21.95 0.22
CA ARG A 67 -5.83 23.12 1.03
C ARG A 67 -4.94 24.08 0.24
N GLY A 68 -3.82 23.58 -0.30
CA GLY A 68 -2.93 24.41 -1.12
C GLY A 68 -3.50 24.78 -2.48
N ALA A 69 -4.28 23.89 -3.13
CA ALA A 69 -4.96 24.23 -4.37
C ALA A 69 -5.91 25.41 -4.17
N TYR A 70 -6.76 25.35 -3.15
CA TYR A 70 -7.67 26.43 -2.80
C TYR A 70 -6.95 27.71 -2.43
N ASN A 71 -5.91 27.63 -1.57
CA ASN A 71 -5.19 28.82 -1.12
C ASN A 71 -4.55 29.58 -2.28
N MET A 72 -3.94 28.86 -3.23
CA MET A 72 -3.36 29.48 -4.43
C MET A 72 -4.47 30.09 -5.31
N MET A 73 -5.54 29.33 -5.57
CA MET A 73 -6.61 29.77 -6.47
C MET A 73 -7.40 30.96 -5.94
N ALA A 74 -7.63 31.02 -4.62
CA ALA A 74 -8.33 32.13 -3.98
C ALA A 74 -7.61 33.47 -4.22
N GLN A 75 -6.28 33.43 -4.35
CA GLN A 75 -5.40 34.59 -4.53
C GLN A 75 -5.17 34.97 -6.00
N LEU A 76 -5.72 34.23 -6.96
CA LEU A 76 -5.63 34.58 -8.37
C LEU A 76 -6.35 35.91 -8.65
N SER A 77 -5.81 36.67 -9.59
CA SER A 77 -6.43 37.90 -10.09
C SER A 77 -7.77 37.59 -10.77
N HIS A 78 -8.62 38.61 -10.94
CA HIS A 78 -9.89 38.43 -11.65
C HIS A 78 -9.67 37.94 -13.10
N GLU A 79 -8.65 38.46 -13.78
CA GLU A 79 -8.26 38.07 -15.14
C GLU A 79 -7.84 36.60 -15.20
N GLN A 80 -7.01 36.15 -14.25
CA GLN A 80 -6.59 34.75 -14.16
C GLN A 80 -7.78 33.81 -13.89
N LYS A 81 -8.70 34.21 -13.00
CA LYS A 81 -9.92 33.46 -12.71
C LYS A 81 -10.86 33.37 -13.91
N GLN A 82 -10.98 34.44 -14.70
CA GLN A 82 -11.78 34.44 -15.92
C GLN A 82 -11.17 33.57 -17.02
N ALA A 83 -9.84 33.59 -17.17
CA ALA A 83 -9.15 32.72 -18.13
C ALA A 83 -9.33 31.24 -17.77
N GLY A 84 -9.28 30.92 -16.48
CA GLY A 84 -9.39 29.56 -15.95
C GLY A 84 -8.04 29.00 -15.53
N VAL A 85 -8.08 27.82 -14.89
CA VAL A 85 -6.90 27.15 -14.36
C VAL A 85 -6.68 25.81 -15.03
N ILE A 86 -5.42 25.35 -15.04
CA ILE A 86 -5.06 24.06 -15.62
C ILE A 86 -4.05 23.30 -14.75
N ALA A 87 -4.16 21.98 -14.71
CA ALA A 87 -3.11 21.12 -14.18
C ALA A 87 -3.04 19.79 -14.93
N ALA A 88 -1.90 19.12 -14.81
CA ALA A 88 -1.76 17.71 -15.17
C ALA A 88 -1.70 16.86 -13.91
N SER A 89 -2.71 16.00 -13.70
CA SER A 89 -2.76 15.04 -12.61
C SER A 89 -3.94 14.08 -12.81
N ALA A 90 -3.75 12.81 -12.47
CA ALA A 90 -4.80 11.80 -12.45
C ALA A 90 -5.21 11.37 -11.02
N GLY A 91 -4.82 12.13 -9.99
CA GLY A 91 -4.93 11.69 -8.59
C GLY A 91 -5.43 12.77 -7.63
N ASN A 92 -4.91 12.74 -6.39
CA ASN A 92 -5.33 13.61 -5.29
C ASN A 92 -5.29 15.11 -5.63
N HIS A 93 -4.28 15.56 -6.38
CA HIS A 93 -4.17 16.95 -6.81
C HIS A 93 -5.30 17.36 -7.75
N ALA A 94 -5.66 16.49 -8.70
CA ALA A 94 -6.75 16.76 -9.64
C ALA A 94 -8.09 16.94 -8.93
N GLN A 95 -8.41 16.07 -7.97
CA GLN A 95 -9.64 16.18 -7.19
C GLN A 95 -9.66 17.45 -6.34
N GLY A 96 -8.56 17.76 -5.65
CA GLY A 96 -8.41 18.98 -4.85
C GLY A 96 -8.55 20.25 -5.67
N LEU A 97 -7.96 20.28 -6.87
CA LEU A 97 -8.10 21.37 -7.82
C LEU A 97 -9.53 21.52 -8.33
N ALA A 98 -10.17 20.43 -8.78
CA ALA A 98 -11.53 20.45 -9.31
C ALA A 98 -12.52 20.99 -8.28
N LEU A 99 -12.50 20.48 -7.04
CA LEU A 99 -13.38 20.96 -5.99
C LEU A 99 -13.11 22.45 -5.66
N SER A 100 -11.84 22.85 -5.61
CA SER A 100 -11.46 24.25 -5.35
C SER A 100 -11.99 25.19 -6.43
N ALA A 101 -11.88 24.77 -7.69
CA ALA A 101 -12.35 25.50 -8.85
C ALA A 101 -13.87 25.64 -8.86
N GLN A 102 -14.59 24.55 -8.61
CA GLN A 102 -16.04 24.54 -8.47
C GLN A 102 -16.51 25.52 -7.38
N LYS A 103 -15.85 25.50 -6.22
CA LYS A 103 -16.18 26.39 -5.09
C LYS A 103 -15.96 27.87 -5.42
N LEU A 104 -14.92 28.18 -6.19
CA LEU A 104 -14.56 29.55 -6.58
C LEU A 104 -15.27 30.04 -7.86
N GLY A 105 -16.01 29.16 -8.55
CA GLY A 105 -16.63 29.47 -9.84
C GLY A 105 -15.61 29.70 -10.96
N VAL A 106 -14.46 29.03 -10.89
CA VAL A 106 -13.36 29.15 -11.86
C VAL A 106 -13.35 27.89 -12.76
N PRO A 107 -13.28 28.01 -14.10
CA PRO A 107 -13.11 26.84 -14.96
C PRO A 107 -11.78 26.12 -14.67
N ALA A 108 -11.81 24.80 -14.49
CA ALA A 108 -10.62 23.99 -14.23
C ALA A 108 -10.45 22.88 -15.27
N ILE A 109 -9.36 22.98 -16.03
CA ILE A 109 -8.95 22.00 -17.03
C ILE A 109 -7.97 21.04 -16.37
N ILE A 110 -8.24 19.74 -16.46
CA ILE A 110 -7.38 18.71 -15.87
C ILE A 110 -6.96 17.74 -16.97
N VAL A 111 -5.66 17.77 -17.28
CA VAL A 111 -5.08 16.88 -18.27
C VAL A 111 -4.63 15.59 -17.59
N MET A 112 -5.10 14.45 -18.11
CA MET A 112 -4.74 13.12 -17.62
C MET A 112 -4.24 12.24 -18.78
N PRO A 113 -3.37 11.25 -18.53
CA PRO A 113 -3.03 10.25 -19.54
C PRO A 113 -4.25 9.49 -20.06
N LEU A 114 -4.21 9.05 -21.32
CA LEU A 114 -5.26 8.20 -21.93
C LEU A 114 -5.47 6.88 -21.19
N THR A 115 -4.45 6.41 -20.48
CA THR A 115 -4.45 5.16 -19.69
C THR A 115 -5.07 5.33 -18.30
N THR A 116 -5.55 6.54 -17.95
CA THR A 116 -6.13 6.81 -16.63
C THR A 116 -7.44 6.03 -16.44
N PRO A 117 -7.59 5.24 -15.36
CA PRO A 117 -8.82 4.51 -15.09
C PRO A 117 -10.05 5.41 -15.01
N ASP A 118 -11.18 4.96 -15.58
CA ASP A 118 -12.43 5.72 -15.66
C ASP A 118 -12.95 6.19 -14.29
N ILE A 119 -12.66 5.46 -13.21
CA ILE A 119 -13.04 5.85 -11.85
C ILE A 119 -12.33 7.15 -11.40
N LYS A 120 -11.05 7.33 -11.77
CA LYS A 120 -10.26 8.53 -11.45
C LYS A 120 -10.73 9.72 -12.29
N VAL A 121 -11.05 9.48 -13.57
CA VAL A 121 -11.65 10.48 -14.48
C VAL A 121 -13.01 10.93 -13.98
N SER A 122 -13.86 9.98 -13.60
CA SER A 122 -15.23 10.24 -13.13
C SER A 122 -15.23 10.99 -11.80
N ALA A 123 -14.31 10.69 -10.88
CA ALA A 123 -14.16 11.43 -9.63
C ALA A 123 -13.89 12.93 -9.88
N VAL A 124 -12.97 13.24 -10.80
CA VAL A 124 -12.63 14.63 -11.13
C VAL A 124 -13.77 15.36 -11.83
N ARG A 125 -14.46 14.70 -12.77
CA ARG A 125 -15.69 15.25 -13.38
C ARG A 125 -16.79 15.47 -12.35
N GLY A 126 -16.93 14.58 -11.38
CA GLY A 126 -17.88 14.70 -10.27
C GLY A 126 -17.65 15.93 -9.39
N PHE A 127 -16.39 16.38 -9.26
CA PHE A 127 -16.02 17.63 -8.61
C PHE A 127 -16.05 18.85 -9.54
N GLY A 128 -16.56 18.72 -10.77
CA GLY A 128 -16.73 19.84 -11.71
C GLY A 128 -15.49 20.19 -12.53
N GLY A 129 -14.47 19.33 -12.57
CA GLY A 129 -13.30 19.53 -13.43
C GLY A 129 -13.53 19.06 -14.88
N ASP A 130 -13.07 19.86 -15.85
CA ASP A 130 -13.07 19.53 -17.27
C ASP A 130 -11.85 18.67 -17.61
N VAL A 131 -12.08 17.37 -17.79
CA VAL A 131 -11.00 16.40 -18.04
C VAL A 131 -10.67 16.27 -19.51
N ILE A 132 -9.39 16.49 -19.85
CA ILE A 132 -8.80 16.21 -21.16
C ILE A 132 -7.89 14.98 -21.05
N LEU A 133 -8.20 13.92 -21.80
CA LEU A 133 -7.34 12.74 -21.88
C LEU A 133 -6.32 12.93 -23.01
N HIS A 134 -5.04 13.02 -22.67
CA HIS A 134 -3.95 13.22 -23.63
C HIS A 134 -2.66 12.57 -23.15
N GLY A 135 -1.93 11.96 -24.10
CA GLY A 135 -0.64 11.34 -23.86
C GLY A 135 -0.72 9.91 -23.32
N SER A 136 0.37 9.17 -23.49
CA SER A 136 0.53 7.79 -23.02
C SER A 136 0.91 7.70 -21.54
N ASN A 137 1.53 8.75 -21.01
CA ASN A 137 2.09 8.82 -19.66
C ASN A 137 1.91 10.24 -19.06
N PHE A 138 2.27 10.38 -17.79
CA PHE A 138 2.13 11.64 -17.04
C PHE A 138 2.93 12.80 -17.63
N ASP A 139 4.16 12.54 -18.11
CA ASP A 139 5.03 13.59 -18.65
C ASP A 139 4.43 14.19 -19.94
N GLU A 140 3.89 13.35 -20.83
CA GLU A 140 3.18 13.80 -22.03
C GLU A 140 1.91 14.60 -21.70
N ALA A 141 1.14 14.15 -20.71
CA ALA A 141 -0.03 14.88 -20.21
C ALA A 141 0.37 16.25 -19.63
N LYS A 142 1.48 16.32 -18.90
CA LYS A 142 2.03 17.55 -18.33
C LYS A 142 2.53 18.52 -19.41
N THR A 143 3.27 18.04 -20.39
CA THR A 143 3.71 18.87 -21.53
C THR A 143 2.51 19.44 -22.28
N HIS A 144 1.47 18.65 -22.51
CA HIS A 144 0.25 19.13 -23.14
C HIS A 144 -0.49 20.17 -22.29
N ALA A 145 -0.59 19.97 -20.97
CA ALA A 145 -1.16 20.97 -20.06
C ALA A 145 -0.39 22.31 -20.11
N GLN A 146 0.94 22.26 -20.22
CA GLN A 146 1.77 23.46 -20.36
C GLN A 146 1.53 24.18 -21.69
N GLN A 147 1.37 23.43 -22.80
CA GLN A 147 1.03 23.99 -24.10
C GLN A 147 -0.34 24.69 -24.08
N LEU A 148 -1.36 24.03 -23.51
CA LEU A 148 -2.69 24.60 -23.36
C LEU A 148 -2.69 25.84 -22.45
N SER A 149 -1.89 25.82 -21.38
CA SER A 149 -1.69 26.98 -20.51
C SER A 149 -1.18 28.19 -21.28
N GLN A 150 -0.15 28.00 -22.12
CA GLN A 150 0.41 29.07 -22.96
C GLN A 150 -0.55 29.55 -24.05
N GLN A 151 -1.28 28.62 -24.68
CA GLN A 151 -2.18 28.92 -25.80
C GLN A 151 -3.45 29.66 -25.36
N HIS A 152 -4.05 29.26 -24.23
CA HIS A 152 -5.33 29.78 -23.77
C HIS A 152 -5.22 30.78 -22.60
N GLY A 153 -4.00 30.99 -22.08
CA GLY A 153 -3.77 31.86 -20.92
C GLY A 153 -4.24 31.25 -19.60
N TYR A 154 -4.45 29.93 -19.54
CA TYR A 154 -4.82 29.26 -18.29
C TYR A 154 -3.69 29.36 -17.27
N THR A 155 -4.03 29.59 -16.01
CA THR A 155 -3.04 29.59 -14.93
C THR A 155 -2.73 28.16 -14.50
N PHE A 156 -1.47 27.75 -14.64
CA PHE A 156 -1.04 26.42 -14.21
C PHE A 156 -1.01 26.32 -12.68
N ILE A 157 -1.69 25.32 -12.12
CA ILE A 157 -1.72 25.07 -10.67
C ILE A 157 -0.80 23.89 -10.33
N PRO A 158 0.41 24.14 -9.81
CA PRO A 158 1.36 23.08 -9.49
C PRO A 158 0.85 22.17 -8.37
N PRO A 159 1.36 20.94 -8.23
CA PRO A 159 0.94 20.02 -7.18
C PRO A 159 1.63 20.22 -5.81
N PHE A 160 2.71 21.02 -5.76
CA PHE A 160 3.49 21.26 -4.54
C PHE A 160 4.38 22.52 -4.58
N ASP A 161 5.16 22.73 -5.65
CA ASP A 161 6.27 23.71 -5.67
C ASP A 161 5.79 25.14 -5.95
N HIS A 162 5.05 25.71 -5.00
CA HIS A 162 4.60 27.10 -5.06
C HIS A 162 4.34 27.64 -3.66
N PRO A 163 4.78 28.87 -3.32
CA PRO A 163 4.63 29.41 -1.97
C PRO A 163 3.20 29.36 -1.42
N GLN A 164 2.20 29.72 -2.22
CA GLN A 164 0.81 29.66 -1.77
C GLN A 164 0.29 28.24 -1.57
N ILE A 165 0.83 27.27 -2.30
CA ILE A 165 0.46 25.87 -2.08
C ILE A 165 1.05 25.39 -0.76
N ILE A 166 2.35 25.65 -0.55
CA ILE A 166 3.08 25.35 0.69
C ILE A 166 2.37 25.99 1.89
N ALA A 167 1.99 27.26 1.79
CA ALA A 167 1.24 27.96 2.85
C ALA A 167 -0.15 27.33 3.11
N GLY A 168 -0.86 26.90 2.06
CA GLY A 168 -2.12 26.19 2.26
C GLY A 168 -1.92 24.84 2.95
N GLN A 169 -0.82 24.12 2.66
CA GLN A 169 -0.54 22.85 3.34
C GLN A 169 -0.10 23.05 4.78
N GLY A 170 0.60 24.16 5.07
CA GLY A 170 1.05 24.52 6.40
C GLY A 170 -0.09 24.71 7.41
N THR A 171 -1.33 24.91 6.97
CA THR A 171 -2.48 24.96 7.89
C THR A 171 -2.67 23.66 8.65
N ILE A 172 -2.19 22.52 8.12
CA ILE A 172 -2.19 21.24 8.85
C ILE A 172 -1.28 21.31 10.07
N GLY A 173 -0.11 21.95 9.92
CA GLY A 173 0.79 22.20 11.04
C GLY A 173 0.09 23.02 12.14
N LEU A 174 -0.75 23.98 11.74
CA LEU A 174 -1.46 24.88 12.67
C LEU A 174 -2.49 24.10 13.47
N GLU A 175 -3.26 23.26 12.78
CA GLU A 175 -4.22 22.40 13.43
C GLU A 175 -3.54 21.40 14.37
N LEU A 176 -2.42 20.78 13.96
CA LEU A 176 -1.67 19.83 14.78
C LEU A 176 -1.27 20.45 16.13
N ILE A 177 -0.64 21.61 16.10
CA ILE A 177 -0.16 22.29 17.31
C ILE A 177 -1.29 22.83 18.19
N GLN A 178 -2.42 23.21 17.59
CA GLN A 178 -3.61 23.64 18.33
C GLN A 178 -4.34 22.47 18.98
N GLN A 179 -4.33 21.30 18.34
CA GLN A 179 -4.96 20.08 18.83
C GLN A 179 -4.11 19.38 19.90
N ASN A 180 -2.78 19.45 19.80
CA ASN A 180 -1.87 18.98 20.82
C ASN A 180 -0.57 19.83 20.83
N GLY A 181 -0.46 20.73 21.81
CA GLY A 181 0.73 21.57 22.00
C GLY A 181 1.90 20.88 22.69
N HIS A 182 1.78 19.60 23.04
CA HIS A 182 2.81 18.82 23.73
C HIS A 182 3.46 17.77 22.82
N LEU A 183 3.29 17.88 21.50
CA LEU A 183 3.92 16.95 20.55
C LEU A 183 5.45 17.06 20.60
N ASP A 184 6.13 15.92 20.67
CA ASP A 184 7.59 15.84 20.58
C ASP A 184 8.05 15.66 19.12
N TYR A 185 7.29 14.88 18.34
CA TYR A 185 7.62 14.55 16.95
C TYR A 185 6.38 14.60 16.04
N ILE A 186 6.58 15.12 14.82
CA ILE A 186 5.60 15.12 13.74
C ILE A 186 6.23 14.46 12.50
N PHE A 187 5.61 13.39 12.01
CA PHE A 187 6.02 12.67 10.81
C PHE A 187 5.13 13.06 9.63
N VAL A 188 5.76 13.47 8.53
CA VAL A 188 5.08 14.05 7.37
C VAL A 188 5.54 13.35 6.09
N PRO A 189 4.63 12.95 5.18
CA PRO A 189 5.02 12.22 4.00
C PRO A 189 5.58 13.20 2.96
N VAL A 190 6.62 12.76 2.28
CA VAL A 190 7.34 13.56 1.29
C VAL A 190 7.21 12.88 -0.07
N GLY A 191 6.54 13.57 -0.99
CA GLY A 191 6.71 13.39 -2.43
C GLY A 191 7.47 14.60 -2.95
N GLY A 192 6.78 15.52 -3.62
CA GLY A 192 7.37 16.82 -4.00
C GLY A 192 7.57 17.81 -2.85
N GLY A 193 7.55 17.41 -1.57
CA GLY A 193 7.92 18.26 -0.43
C GLY A 193 6.91 19.32 0.04
N GLY A 194 5.85 19.65 -0.72
CA GLY A 194 4.96 20.77 -0.37
C GLY A 194 4.27 20.69 1.00
N LEU A 195 3.85 19.49 1.43
CA LEU A 195 3.26 19.26 2.75
C LEU A 195 4.31 19.37 3.86
N ALA A 196 5.45 18.68 3.70
CA ALA A 196 6.54 18.71 4.66
C ALA A 196 7.09 20.12 4.87
N ALA A 197 7.35 20.86 3.78
CA ALA A 197 7.79 22.25 3.83
C ALA A 197 6.78 23.14 4.59
N GLY A 198 5.49 23.05 4.27
CA GLY A 198 4.45 23.86 4.90
C GLY A 198 4.31 23.58 6.39
N VAL A 199 4.27 22.31 6.78
CA VAL A 199 4.19 21.89 8.19
C VAL A 199 5.45 22.28 8.95
N ALA A 200 6.64 21.98 8.40
CA ALA A 200 7.91 22.25 9.06
C ALA A 200 8.11 23.75 9.31
N VAL A 201 7.88 24.60 8.30
CA VAL A 201 8.03 26.05 8.47
C VAL A 201 7.11 26.57 9.57
N LEU A 202 5.83 26.18 9.58
CA LEU A 202 4.92 26.67 10.61
C LEU A 202 5.37 26.21 12.01
N VAL A 203 5.61 24.91 12.17
CA VAL A 203 5.96 24.31 13.45
C VAL A 203 7.24 24.95 13.97
N LYS A 204 8.27 25.08 13.14
CA LYS A 204 9.54 25.70 13.55
C LYS A 204 9.45 27.19 13.87
N GLN A 205 8.49 27.91 13.32
CA GLN A 205 8.27 29.32 13.68
C GLN A 205 7.53 29.50 15.02
N LEU A 206 6.73 28.51 15.44
CA LEU A 206 5.87 28.63 16.63
C LEU A 206 6.35 27.79 17.82
N MET A 207 6.79 26.56 17.58
CA MET A 207 7.28 25.59 18.56
C MET A 207 8.52 24.86 18.00
N PRO A 208 9.69 25.54 17.95
CA PRO A 208 10.92 25.02 17.34
C PRO A 208 11.46 23.72 17.96
N GLU A 209 11.08 23.43 19.21
CA GLU A 209 11.43 22.22 19.96
C GLU A 209 10.81 20.94 19.39
N ILE A 210 9.67 21.06 18.67
CA ILE A 210 9.00 19.92 18.07
C ILE A 210 9.78 19.47 16.85
N LYS A 211 10.15 18.19 16.80
CA LYS A 211 10.89 17.62 15.68
C LYS A 211 9.95 17.27 14.54
N VAL A 212 10.25 17.74 13.33
CA VAL A 212 9.50 17.44 12.12
C VAL A 212 10.35 16.55 11.23
N ILE A 213 9.89 15.31 11.01
CA ILE A 213 10.60 14.27 10.27
C ILE A 213 9.88 14.03 8.95
N GLY A 214 10.61 14.19 7.84
CA GLY A 214 10.14 13.81 6.51
C GLY A 214 10.19 12.29 6.34
N VAL A 215 9.16 11.72 5.71
CA VAL A 215 9.11 10.27 5.43
C VAL A 215 8.94 10.04 3.93
N GLU A 216 9.85 9.26 3.35
CA GLU A 216 9.85 8.91 1.93
C GLU A 216 9.72 7.40 1.72
N ALA A 217 9.22 6.99 0.56
CA ALA A 217 9.34 5.60 0.12
C ALA A 217 10.77 5.36 -0.40
N GLU A 218 11.38 4.23 -0.07
CA GLU A 218 12.75 3.88 -0.49
C GLU A 218 12.94 3.95 -2.02
N ASP A 219 11.92 3.56 -2.77
CA ASP A 219 11.91 3.56 -4.24
C ASP A 219 11.67 4.95 -4.86
N SER A 220 11.39 5.98 -4.05
CA SER A 220 11.00 7.32 -4.49
C SER A 220 11.59 8.43 -3.59
N ALA A 221 12.75 8.17 -2.98
CA ALA A 221 13.37 9.03 -1.96
C ALA A 221 14.09 10.27 -2.54
N CYS A 222 13.32 11.18 -3.16
CA CYS A 222 13.85 12.34 -3.87
C CYS A 222 14.42 13.44 -2.97
N LEU A 223 13.87 13.63 -1.77
CA LEU A 223 14.40 14.57 -0.77
C LEU A 223 15.70 14.03 -0.19
N ASN A 224 15.77 12.74 0.17
CA ASN A 224 17.00 12.16 0.69
C ASN A 224 18.14 12.30 -0.32
N ALA A 225 17.89 11.94 -1.58
CA ALA A 225 18.87 12.12 -2.65
C ALA A 225 19.30 13.58 -2.85
N ALA A 226 18.36 14.53 -2.74
CA ALA A 226 18.66 15.95 -2.84
C ALA A 226 19.44 16.49 -1.63
N LEU A 227 19.17 15.99 -0.42
CA LEU A 227 19.92 16.35 0.79
C LEU A 227 21.36 15.84 0.71
N ASP A 228 21.57 14.62 0.23
CA ASP A 228 22.90 14.04 0.02
C ASP A 228 23.72 14.82 -1.02
N ALA A 229 23.06 15.28 -2.10
CA ALA A 229 23.69 16.10 -3.14
C ALA A 229 23.84 17.59 -2.77
N GLY A 230 23.06 18.08 -1.79
CA GLY A 230 22.97 19.50 -1.46
C GLY A 230 22.12 20.34 -2.42
N GLU A 231 21.53 19.73 -3.44
CA GLU A 231 20.68 20.37 -4.46
C GLU A 231 19.61 19.40 -5.01
N PRO A 232 18.48 19.88 -5.58
CA PRO A 232 17.45 19.01 -6.13
C PRO A 232 17.93 18.17 -7.33
N VAL A 233 18.03 16.85 -7.13
CA VAL A 233 18.41 15.87 -8.15
C VAL A 233 17.20 15.13 -8.73
N THR A 234 17.34 14.63 -9.95
CA THR A 234 16.31 13.81 -10.62
C THR A 234 16.66 12.34 -10.50
N LEU A 235 15.79 11.56 -9.89
CA LEU A 235 15.89 10.10 -9.83
C LEU A 235 15.64 9.48 -11.22
N ASP A 236 16.40 8.44 -11.55
CA ASP A 236 16.24 7.69 -12.81
C ASP A 236 14.85 7.04 -12.90
N GLN A 237 14.41 6.46 -11.77
CA GLN A 237 13.15 5.74 -11.65
C GLN A 237 12.49 6.05 -10.31
N VAL A 238 11.17 5.84 -10.26
CA VAL A 238 10.36 5.96 -9.04
C VAL A 238 9.45 4.74 -8.92
N GLY A 239 9.16 4.36 -7.69
CA GLY A 239 8.17 3.35 -7.40
C GLY A 239 6.76 3.75 -7.80
N MET A 240 5.92 2.75 -8.06
CA MET A 240 4.50 2.96 -8.40
C MET A 240 3.54 2.58 -7.27
N PHE A 241 4.05 2.00 -6.17
CA PHE A 241 3.22 1.52 -5.07
C PHE A 241 2.60 2.68 -4.28
N ALA A 242 3.41 3.66 -3.91
CA ALA A 242 2.96 4.90 -3.27
C ALA A 242 2.87 6.04 -4.30
N ASP A 243 1.89 5.94 -5.21
CA ASP A 243 1.74 6.83 -6.37
C ASP A 243 1.62 8.33 -6.02
N GLY A 244 1.06 8.67 -4.86
CA GLY A 244 0.97 10.05 -4.36
C GLY A 244 2.31 10.70 -4.00
N VAL A 245 3.35 9.90 -3.75
CA VAL A 245 4.72 10.36 -3.44
C VAL A 245 5.77 9.96 -4.49
N ALA A 246 5.35 9.31 -5.58
CA ALA A 246 6.21 8.91 -6.70
C ALA A 246 6.69 10.12 -7.52
N VAL A 247 7.62 10.90 -6.96
CA VAL A 247 8.13 12.14 -7.53
C VAL A 247 9.61 12.01 -7.82
N LYS A 248 10.01 12.19 -9.09
CA LYS A 248 11.42 12.02 -9.52
C LYS A 248 12.36 13.10 -8.97
N ARG A 249 11.87 14.32 -8.81
CA ARG A 249 12.66 15.48 -8.38
C ARG A 249 11.82 16.34 -7.45
N ILE A 250 12.35 16.60 -6.25
CA ILE A 250 11.73 17.51 -5.29
C ILE A 250 11.61 18.94 -5.88
N GLY A 251 10.63 19.72 -5.39
CA GLY A 251 10.47 21.12 -5.77
C GLY A 251 11.61 22.00 -5.24
N ASP A 252 11.95 23.07 -5.95
CA ASP A 252 13.08 23.93 -5.61
C ASP A 252 12.84 24.69 -4.30
N GLU A 253 11.65 25.29 -4.16
CA GLU A 253 11.30 26.03 -2.95
C GLU A 253 11.02 25.07 -1.79
N THR A 254 10.40 23.92 -2.09
CA THR A 254 10.15 22.91 -1.07
C THR A 254 11.44 22.32 -0.52
N PHE A 255 12.46 22.09 -1.36
CA PHE A 255 13.77 21.61 -0.92
C PHE A 255 14.47 22.63 -0.04
N ARG A 256 14.49 23.91 -0.44
CA ARG A 256 15.07 25.00 0.36
C ARG A 256 14.47 25.05 1.77
N LEU A 257 13.15 24.95 1.88
CA LEU A 257 12.46 24.95 3.17
C LEU A 257 12.69 23.66 3.95
N CYS A 258 12.64 22.49 3.31
CA CYS A 258 12.92 21.22 3.96
C CYS A 258 14.34 21.17 4.53
N GLN A 259 15.34 21.61 3.76
CA GLN A 259 16.74 21.70 4.21
C GLN A 259 16.90 22.63 5.42
N GLN A 260 16.10 23.69 5.50
CA GLN A 260 16.16 24.66 6.59
C GLN A 260 15.39 24.25 7.85
N PHE A 261 14.26 23.55 7.71
CA PHE A 261 13.28 23.39 8.79
C PHE A 261 12.96 21.94 9.20
N LEU A 262 13.29 20.93 8.39
CA LEU A 262 13.16 19.53 8.83
C LEU A 262 14.33 19.14 9.75
N ASP A 263 14.04 18.32 10.75
CA ASP A 263 15.06 17.79 11.68
C ASP A 263 15.69 16.49 11.17
N GLY A 264 15.06 15.84 10.20
CA GLY A 264 15.55 14.60 9.61
C GLY A 264 14.61 14.04 8.55
N VAL A 265 15.10 13.02 7.85
CA VAL A 265 14.35 12.24 6.86
C VAL A 265 14.56 10.76 7.15
N ILE A 266 13.52 9.96 6.95
CA ILE A 266 13.59 8.50 7.02
C ILE A 266 12.89 7.88 5.80
N THR A 267 13.50 6.83 5.24
CA THR A 267 12.92 6.06 4.14
C THR A 267 12.27 4.78 4.66
N VAL A 268 11.19 4.35 4.00
CA VAL A 268 10.51 3.10 4.34
C VAL A 268 10.22 2.22 3.11
N SER A 269 10.22 0.92 3.34
CA SER A 269 9.95 -0.08 2.30
C SER A 269 8.44 -0.22 2.03
N SER A 270 8.10 -0.86 0.91
CA SER A 270 6.71 -1.17 0.58
C SER A 270 6.03 -2.05 1.63
N ASP A 271 6.76 -2.97 2.26
CA ASP A 271 6.23 -3.86 3.30
C ASP A 271 5.94 -3.09 4.60
N GLU A 272 6.81 -2.14 4.98
CA GLU A 272 6.59 -1.24 6.11
C GLU A 272 5.35 -0.35 5.90
N ILE A 273 5.16 0.15 4.67
CA ILE A 273 3.96 0.90 4.28
C ILE A 273 2.70 0.03 4.38
N CYS A 274 2.74 -1.21 3.87
CA CYS A 274 1.61 -2.14 3.98
C CYS A 274 1.22 -2.36 5.45
N ALA A 275 2.20 -2.65 6.31
CA ALA A 275 1.99 -2.84 7.74
C ALA A 275 1.35 -1.60 8.39
N ALA A 276 1.76 -0.39 7.98
CA ALA A 276 1.14 0.85 8.45
C ALA A 276 -0.32 1.01 7.99
N VAL A 277 -0.67 0.65 6.74
CA VAL A 277 -2.07 0.63 6.28
C VAL A 277 -2.92 -0.28 7.17
N LYS A 278 -2.40 -1.46 7.50
CA LYS A 278 -3.08 -2.42 8.39
C LYS A 278 -3.23 -1.88 9.81
N ASP A 279 -2.19 -1.28 10.39
CA ASP A 279 -2.27 -0.67 11.72
C ASP A 279 -3.32 0.46 11.78
N ILE A 280 -3.38 1.32 10.76
CA ILE A 280 -4.40 2.37 10.64
C ILE A 280 -5.80 1.76 10.64
N PHE A 281 -6.01 0.69 9.87
CA PHE A 281 -7.30 -0.01 9.80
C PHE A 281 -7.66 -0.69 11.12
N GLU A 282 -6.72 -1.37 11.78
CA GLU A 282 -6.96 -2.06 13.04
C GLU A 282 -7.33 -1.10 14.18
N ASP A 283 -6.66 0.06 14.27
CA ASP A 283 -6.87 1.05 15.34
C ASP A 283 -8.05 1.99 15.07
N THR A 284 -8.21 2.46 13.83
CA THR A 284 -9.12 3.58 13.53
C THR A 284 -10.26 3.23 12.58
N ARG A 285 -10.23 2.03 11.98
CA ARG A 285 -11.12 1.59 10.89
C ARG A 285 -11.05 2.48 9.64
N ALA A 286 -10.02 3.32 9.53
CA ALA A 286 -9.73 4.07 8.32
C ALA A 286 -9.00 3.18 7.31
N ILE A 287 -9.20 3.46 6.03
CA ILE A 287 -8.46 2.81 4.95
C ILE A 287 -7.57 3.87 4.33
N ALA A 288 -6.26 3.75 4.55
CA ALA A 288 -5.28 4.64 3.95
C ALA A 288 -4.89 4.14 2.55
N GLU A 289 -4.62 5.05 1.62
CA GLU A 289 -3.82 4.72 0.45
C GLU A 289 -2.34 4.52 0.88
N PRO A 290 -1.47 3.88 0.08
CA PRO A 290 -0.08 3.66 0.47
C PRO A 290 0.69 4.94 0.84
N SER A 291 0.52 6.02 0.07
CA SER A 291 1.08 7.35 0.40
C SER A 291 0.45 7.97 1.67
N GLY A 292 -0.80 7.62 1.97
CA GLY A 292 -1.52 8.00 3.17
C GLY A 292 -0.94 7.38 4.43
N ALA A 293 -0.46 6.14 4.35
CA ALA A 293 0.12 5.42 5.48
C ALA A 293 1.63 5.67 5.69
N LEU A 294 2.28 6.31 4.71
CA LEU A 294 3.73 6.50 4.67
C LEU A 294 4.29 7.11 5.96
N SER A 295 3.69 8.19 6.47
CA SER A 295 4.15 8.84 7.70
C SER A 295 4.10 7.94 8.92
N LEU A 296 3.09 7.07 9.02
CA LEU A 296 2.98 6.15 10.13
C LEU A 296 4.02 5.02 10.04
N ALA A 297 4.33 4.55 8.83
CA ALA A 297 5.43 3.61 8.61
C ALA A 297 6.76 4.21 9.08
N GLY A 298 7.05 5.46 8.68
CA GLY A 298 8.24 6.18 9.13
C GLY A 298 8.28 6.39 10.64
N LEU A 299 7.14 6.76 11.25
CA LEU A 299 7.01 6.89 12.71
C LEU A 299 7.39 5.59 13.42
N LYS A 300 6.85 4.44 12.98
CA LYS A 300 7.15 3.13 13.57
C LYS A 300 8.63 2.81 13.49
N LYS A 301 9.21 2.90 12.29
CA LYS A 301 10.64 2.62 12.05
C LYS A 301 11.54 3.53 12.88
N TYR A 302 11.21 4.82 12.93
CA TYR A 302 11.97 5.81 13.70
C TYR A 302 11.87 5.55 15.22
N ALA A 303 10.68 5.26 15.73
CA ALA A 303 10.49 4.97 17.15
C ALA A 303 11.30 3.74 17.59
N GLU A 304 11.34 2.69 16.76
CA GLU A 304 12.14 1.49 17.01
C GLU A 304 13.65 1.76 16.92
N GLN A 305 14.09 2.40 15.83
CA GLN A 305 15.50 2.70 15.57
C GLN A 305 16.14 3.57 16.66
N TYR A 306 15.39 4.53 17.19
CA TYR A 306 15.86 5.47 18.22
C TYR A 306 15.36 5.12 19.64
N GLN A 307 14.71 3.96 19.81
CA GLN A 307 14.17 3.47 21.09
C GLN A 307 13.35 4.53 21.83
N LEU A 308 12.51 5.26 21.08
CA LEU A 308 11.65 6.30 21.66
C LEU A 308 10.63 5.66 22.59
N THR A 309 10.51 6.20 23.80
CA THR A 309 9.51 5.78 24.79
C THR A 309 8.91 6.99 25.49
N GLN A 310 7.64 6.90 25.86
CA GLN A 310 6.87 7.94 26.56
C GLN A 310 6.84 9.30 25.83
N GLN A 311 7.00 9.30 24.50
CA GLN A 311 6.94 10.50 23.67
C GLN A 311 5.53 10.71 23.09
N GLN A 312 5.22 11.96 22.72
CA GLN A 312 4.03 12.37 21.98
C GLN A 312 4.36 12.47 20.48
N LEU A 313 3.93 11.48 19.71
CA LEU A 313 4.23 11.35 18.29
C LEU A 313 2.96 11.57 17.45
N ALA A 314 3.06 12.33 16.36
CA ALA A 314 1.97 12.48 15.39
C ALA A 314 2.39 12.05 13.99
N ALA A 315 1.52 11.33 13.28
CA ALA A 315 1.67 11.02 11.86
C ALA A 315 0.51 11.61 11.05
N VAL A 316 0.79 12.05 9.82
CA VAL A 316 -0.26 12.55 8.92
C VAL A 316 -0.79 11.41 8.03
N LEU A 317 -2.07 11.07 8.18
CA LEU A 317 -2.78 10.24 7.22
C LEU A 317 -3.15 11.13 6.02
N SER A 318 -2.29 11.15 5.00
CA SER A 318 -2.34 12.17 3.95
C SER A 318 -3.42 11.96 2.87
N GLY A 319 -3.90 10.73 2.68
CA GLY A 319 -4.91 10.42 1.68
C GLY A 319 -5.48 9.00 1.79
N ALA A 320 -6.61 8.78 1.12
CA ALA A 320 -7.36 7.51 1.11
C ALA A 320 -7.93 7.14 -0.28
N ASN A 321 -7.40 7.70 -1.37
CA ASN A 321 -7.85 7.45 -2.73
C ASN A 321 -7.13 6.24 -3.35
N LEU A 322 -7.44 5.05 -2.83
CA LEU A 322 -6.93 3.78 -3.37
C LEU A 322 -7.97 3.04 -4.22
N ASN A 323 -7.48 2.20 -5.13
CA ASN A 323 -8.31 1.16 -5.76
C ASN A 323 -8.55 0.04 -4.74
N PHE A 324 -9.81 -0.36 -4.55
CA PHE A 324 -10.19 -1.45 -3.64
C PHE A 324 -9.42 -2.74 -3.91
N HIS A 325 -9.16 -3.08 -5.18
CA HIS A 325 -8.36 -4.27 -5.53
C HIS A 325 -6.90 -4.18 -5.04
N GLY A 326 -6.37 -2.98 -4.83
CA GLY A 326 -5.04 -2.75 -4.25
C GLY A 326 -4.94 -3.24 -2.80
N LEU A 327 -6.06 -3.33 -2.07
CA LEU A 327 -6.07 -3.89 -0.71
C LEU A 327 -5.65 -5.36 -0.68
N ARG A 328 -5.87 -6.11 -1.76
CA ARG A 328 -5.40 -7.50 -1.86
C ARG A 328 -3.88 -7.56 -1.75
N TYR A 329 -3.18 -6.72 -2.52
CA TYR A 329 -1.73 -6.64 -2.48
C TYR A 329 -1.23 -6.24 -1.09
N VAL A 330 -1.85 -5.23 -0.47
CA VAL A 330 -1.53 -4.81 0.90
C VAL A 330 -1.71 -5.96 1.90
N SER A 331 -2.84 -6.68 1.82
CA SER A 331 -3.12 -7.82 2.71
C SER A 331 -2.07 -8.93 2.56
N GLU A 332 -1.76 -9.33 1.32
CA GLU A 332 -0.79 -10.39 1.03
C GLU A 332 0.62 -10.00 1.50
N ARG A 333 1.05 -8.75 1.31
CA ARG A 333 2.35 -8.24 1.78
C ARG A 333 2.43 -8.11 3.30
N CYS A 334 1.35 -7.67 3.96
CA CYS A 334 1.30 -7.57 5.43
C CYS A 334 1.51 -8.92 6.13
N GLU A 335 0.85 -9.98 5.67
CA GLU A 335 0.95 -11.30 6.30
C GLU A 335 2.38 -11.85 6.26
N LEU A 336 3.08 -11.59 5.15
CA LEU A 336 4.47 -11.99 4.96
C LEU A 336 5.44 -11.10 5.75
N GLY A 337 5.30 -9.76 5.68
CA GLY A 337 6.20 -8.82 6.33
C GLY A 337 6.14 -8.84 7.86
N GLU A 338 4.97 -9.13 8.44
CA GLU A 338 4.82 -9.27 9.90
C GLU A 338 5.27 -10.64 10.43
N LYS A 339 5.81 -11.51 9.57
CA LYS A 339 6.13 -12.91 9.91
C LYS A 339 4.95 -13.64 10.54
N ARG A 340 3.73 -13.32 10.09
CA ARG A 340 2.47 -13.96 10.54
C ARG A 340 2.13 -15.18 9.72
N GLU A 341 2.79 -15.37 8.59
CA GLU A 341 2.74 -16.58 7.78
C GLU A 341 4.19 -17.06 7.54
N GLY A 342 4.46 -18.33 7.83
CA GLY A 342 5.70 -18.99 7.44
C GLY A 342 5.47 -19.82 6.18
N LEU A 343 6.30 -19.62 5.16
CA LEU A 343 6.27 -20.39 3.92
C LEU A 343 7.38 -21.44 3.95
N LEU A 344 7.02 -22.71 3.79
CA LEU A 344 7.94 -23.84 3.90
C LEU A 344 7.88 -24.70 2.65
N ALA A 345 9.04 -25.11 2.14
CA ALA A 345 9.16 -26.27 1.26
C ALA A 345 9.56 -27.48 2.10
N VAL A 346 8.68 -28.48 2.14
CA VAL A 346 8.89 -29.71 2.92
C VAL A 346 8.91 -30.91 1.99
N THR A 347 9.91 -31.76 2.13
CA THR A 347 9.98 -33.04 1.42
C THR A 347 9.45 -34.18 2.28
N ILE A 348 8.44 -34.90 1.81
CA ILE A 348 7.87 -36.08 2.48
C ILE A 348 8.09 -37.34 1.63
N PRO A 349 8.09 -38.55 2.23
CA PRO A 349 8.12 -39.78 1.44
C PRO A 349 6.82 -39.94 0.63
N GLU A 350 6.95 -40.32 -0.64
CA GLU A 350 5.83 -40.55 -1.55
C GLU A 350 5.17 -41.91 -1.25
N ARG A 351 4.36 -41.97 -0.18
CA ARG A 351 3.63 -43.17 0.24
C ARG A 351 2.23 -42.83 0.80
N PRO A 352 1.27 -43.77 0.73
CA PRO A 352 -0.02 -43.61 1.39
C PRO A 352 0.12 -43.24 2.87
N GLY A 353 -0.63 -42.22 3.29
CA GLY A 353 -0.65 -41.71 4.67
C GLY A 353 0.43 -40.70 5.04
N ALA A 354 1.45 -40.47 4.20
CA ALA A 354 2.53 -39.53 4.52
C ALA A 354 2.04 -38.08 4.74
N PHE A 355 1.05 -37.63 3.97
CA PHE A 355 0.41 -36.32 4.16
C PHE A 355 -0.24 -36.19 5.54
N LEU A 356 -0.93 -37.24 5.98
CA LEU A 356 -1.62 -37.23 7.27
C LEU A 356 -0.62 -37.26 8.43
N ASP A 357 0.46 -38.04 8.30
CA ASP A 357 1.56 -38.07 9.27
C ASP A 357 2.22 -36.68 9.41
N PHE A 358 2.46 -36.00 8.28
CA PHE A 358 2.99 -34.65 8.25
C PHE A 358 2.03 -33.62 8.89
N CYS A 359 0.75 -33.63 8.51
CA CYS A 359 -0.23 -32.70 9.09
C CYS A 359 -0.45 -32.93 10.60
N ARG A 360 -0.30 -34.17 11.09
CA ARG A 360 -0.31 -34.46 12.53
C ARG A 360 0.90 -33.86 13.25
N LEU A 361 2.08 -33.89 12.63
CA LEU A 361 3.29 -33.27 13.17
C LEU A 361 3.17 -31.74 13.26
N LEU A 362 2.42 -31.12 12.34
CA LEU A 362 2.08 -29.69 12.44
C LEU A 362 1.16 -29.36 13.63
N GLY A 363 0.61 -30.36 14.33
CA GLY A 363 0.10 -30.17 15.70
C GLY A 363 -1.12 -29.27 15.85
N GLY A 364 -2.01 -29.22 14.86
CA GLY A 364 -3.22 -28.38 14.90
C GLY A 364 -2.98 -26.89 14.62
N ARG A 365 -1.75 -26.52 14.23
CA ARG A 365 -1.43 -25.18 13.73
C ARG A 365 -2.27 -24.86 12.49
N ALA A 366 -2.62 -23.59 12.32
CA ALA A 366 -3.49 -23.17 11.23
C ALA A 366 -2.70 -23.14 9.91
N VAL A 367 -2.97 -24.13 9.05
CA VAL A 367 -2.41 -24.19 7.69
C VAL A 367 -3.16 -23.19 6.81
N THR A 368 -2.43 -22.25 6.22
CA THR A 368 -2.97 -21.25 5.29
C THR A 368 -2.91 -21.74 3.85
N GLU A 369 -1.86 -22.48 3.51
CA GLU A 369 -1.66 -23.05 2.17
C GLU A 369 -1.10 -24.47 2.26
N PHE A 370 -1.59 -25.34 1.38
CA PHE A 370 -1.05 -26.69 1.23
C PHE A 370 -1.16 -27.11 -0.22
N ASN A 371 -0.04 -27.10 -0.92
CA ASN A 371 0.03 -27.35 -2.36
C ASN A 371 1.00 -28.48 -2.67
N TYR A 372 0.54 -29.47 -3.45
CA TYR A 372 1.28 -30.65 -3.85
C TYR A 372 0.84 -31.12 -5.24
N ARG A 373 1.83 -31.58 -6.03
CA ARG A 373 1.62 -32.35 -7.26
C ARG A 373 2.58 -33.52 -7.30
N TYR A 374 2.08 -34.67 -7.70
CA TYR A 374 2.89 -35.84 -8.00
C TYR A 374 3.96 -35.54 -9.06
N ASN A 375 5.20 -35.92 -8.76
CA ASN A 375 6.33 -35.76 -9.67
C ASN A 375 7.24 -37.00 -9.69
N HIS A 376 7.58 -37.55 -8.52
CA HIS A 376 8.50 -38.69 -8.42
C HIS A 376 8.07 -39.71 -7.37
N ASN A 377 8.33 -40.99 -7.62
CA ASN A 377 7.81 -42.14 -6.86
C ASN A 377 8.46 -42.35 -5.48
N GLN A 378 9.47 -41.57 -5.09
CA GLN A 378 10.18 -41.73 -3.82
C GLN A 378 9.93 -40.59 -2.86
N LEU A 379 9.96 -39.34 -3.37
CA LEU A 379 9.89 -38.13 -2.57
C LEU A 379 8.91 -37.15 -3.21
N ALA A 380 8.05 -36.60 -2.37
CA ALA A 380 7.11 -35.54 -2.69
C ALA A 380 7.60 -34.22 -2.08
N ASN A 381 7.61 -33.14 -2.86
CA ASN A 381 7.82 -31.80 -2.33
C ASN A 381 6.47 -31.11 -2.17
N ILE A 382 6.23 -30.59 -0.97
CA ILE A 382 5.02 -29.86 -0.61
C ILE A 382 5.39 -28.44 -0.29
N PHE A 383 4.56 -27.51 -0.75
CA PHE A 383 4.60 -26.13 -0.31
C PHE A 383 3.52 -25.88 0.71
N VAL A 384 3.93 -25.39 1.87
CA VAL A 384 3.08 -25.27 3.05
C VAL A 384 3.19 -23.86 3.59
N GLY A 385 2.05 -23.18 3.71
CA GLY A 385 1.90 -21.96 4.47
C GLY A 385 1.34 -22.27 5.85
N VAL A 386 1.96 -21.76 6.91
CA VAL A 386 1.50 -21.91 8.29
C VAL A 386 1.33 -20.53 8.92
N ARG A 387 0.15 -20.27 9.49
CA ARG A 387 -0.08 -19.05 10.27
C ARG A 387 0.63 -19.13 11.61
N LEU A 388 1.35 -18.06 11.95
CA LEU A 388 2.17 -17.90 13.13
C LEU A 388 1.52 -16.91 14.10
N LEU A 389 1.54 -17.23 15.38
CA LEU A 389 1.09 -16.37 16.49
C LEU A 389 2.26 -15.72 17.22
N GLN A 390 3.41 -16.40 17.31
CA GLN A 390 4.62 -15.91 17.99
C GLN A 390 5.73 -15.53 16.99
N GLY A 391 5.40 -15.39 15.70
CA GLY A 391 6.32 -14.94 14.66
C GLY A 391 7.49 -15.91 14.43
N GLN A 392 8.70 -15.35 14.30
CA GLN A 392 9.89 -16.13 13.92
C GLN A 392 10.23 -17.24 14.93
N GLU A 393 10.06 -17.01 16.23
CA GLU A 393 10.39 -18.00 17.26
C GLU A 393 9.55 -19.28 17.10
N GLU A 394 8.27 -19.13 16.76
CA GLU A 394 7.38 -20.26 16.47
C GLU A 394 7.75 -20.94 15.16
N LEU A 395 8.11 -20.18 14.13
CA LEU A 395 8.56 -20.74 12.85
C LEU A 395 9.82 -21.60 13.03
N ASP A 396 10.81 -21.11 13.77
CA ASP A 396 12.04 -21.84 14.06
C ASP A 396 11.77 -23.13 14.85
N ALA A 397 10.82 -23.08 15.79
CA ALA A 397 10.36 -24.25 16.53
C ALA A 397 9.70 -25.28 15.61
N ILE A 398 8.82 -24.85 14.68
CA ILE A 398 8.19 -25.72 13.67
C ILE A 398 9.26 -26.38 12.79
N ILE A 399 10.19 -25.60 12.25
CA ILE A 399 11.28 -26.11 11.40
C ILE A 399 12.10 -27.17 12.15
N THR A 400 12.40 -26.91 13.43
CA THR A 400 13.15 -27.84 14.28
C THR A 400 12.37 -29.14 14.52
N GLU A 401 11.07 -29.04 14.79
CA GLU A 401 10.18 -30.20 14.98
C GLU A 401 10.08 -31.05 13.71
N LEU A 402 9.92 -30.41 12.53
CA LEU A 402 9.90 -31.07 11.24
C LEU A 402 11.21 -31.80 10.92
N ARG A 403 12.37 -31.15 11.18
CA ARG A 403 13.69 -31.78 11.00
C ARG A 403 13.89 -32.97 11.92
N LYS A 404 13.45 -32.89 13.19
CA LYS A 404 13.48 -34.02 14.14
C LYS A 404 12.58 -35.17 13.68
N GLY A 405 11.46 -34.86 13.03
CA GLY A 405 10.58 -35.83 12.38
C GLY A 405 11.17 -36.51 11.13
N GLY A 406 12.38 -36.12 10.70
CA GLY A 406 13.04 -36.68 9.53
C GLY A 406 12.65 -36.03 8.21
N TYR A 407 11.96 -34.89 8.24
CA TYR A 407 11.54 -34.16 7.04
C TYR A 407 12.56 -33.08 6.67
N PRO A 408 13.19 -33.14 5.48
CA PRO A 408 13.92 -32.01 4.92
C PRO A 408 12.98 -30.81 4.75
N VAL A 409 13.38 -29.65 5.28
CA VAL A 409 12.59 -28.42 5.22
C VAL A 409 13.49 -27.22 4.95
N VAL A 410 13.02 -26.38 4.04
CA VAL A 410 13.60 -25.08 3.69
C VAL A 410 12.58 -24.00 4.02
N ASP A 411 13.04 -22.97 4.75
CA ASP A 411 12.26 -21.76 5.00
C ASP A 411 12.31 -20.85 3.76
N LEU A 412 11.14 -20.54 3.23
CA LEU A 412 10.93 -19.67 2.07
C LEU A 412 10.26 -18.35 2.47
N SER A 413 10.14 -18.07 3.77
CA SER A 413 9.43 -16.91 4.30
C SER A 413 10.09 -15.58 3.95
N ASP A 414 11.36 -15.57 3.55
CA ASP A 414 12.10 -14.39 3.07
C ASP A 414 12.41 -14.46 1.56
N ASP A 415 11.93 -15.47 0.84
CA ASP A 415 12.20 -15.67 -0.59
C ASP A 415 11.13 -14.98 -1.48
N GLU A 416 11.52 -13.91 -2.19
CA GLU A 416 10.58 -13.16 -3.05
C GLU A 416 10.03 -14.01 -4.21
N MET A 417 10.82 -14.96 -4.74
CA MET A 417 10.35 -15.85 -5.81
C MET A 417 9.22 -16.77 -5.30
N ALA A 418 9.35 -17.26 -4.08
CA ALA A 418 8.35 -18.09 -3.41
C ALA A 418 7.06 -17.30 -3.17
N LYS A 419 7.18 -16.10 -2.60
CA LYS A 419 6.07 -15.21 -2.24
C LYS A 419 5.27 -14.71 -3.44
N VAL A 420 5.97 -14.28 -4.50
CA VAL A 420 5.34 -13.60 -5.63
C VAL A 420 4.94 -14.58 -6.72
N HIS A 421 5.70 -15.65 -6.93
CA HIS A 421 5.52 -16.54 -8.07
C HIS A 421 5.16 -17.98 -7.66
N ILE A 422 6.06 -18.68 -6.98
CA ILE A 422 5.93 -20.14 -6.81
C ILE A 422 4.65 -20.53 -6.08
N ARG A 423 4.21 -19.78 -5.05
CA ARG A 423 2.94 -20.07 -4.34
C ARG A 423 1.71 -20.12 -5.27
N TYR A 424 1.76 -19.46 -6.42
CA TYR A 424 0.70 -19.43 -7.43
C TYR A 424 0.92 -20.40 -8.60
N MET A 425 2.08 -21.05 -8.68
CA MET A 425 2.49 -21.89 -9.81
C MET A 425 2.53 -23.39 -9.49
N ILE A 426 2.46 -23.77 -8.21
CA ILE A 426 2.48 -25.17 -7.79
C ILE A 426 1.19 -25.86 -8.23
N GLY A 427 1.34 -27.01 -8.89
CA GLY A 427 0.27 -27.70 -9.59
C GLY A 427 0.87 -28.35 -10.82
N GLY A 428 0.83 -27.67 -11.97
CA GLY A 428 1.46 -28.18 -13.20
C GLY A 428 1.04 -29.59 -13.64
N LYS A 429 1.72 -30.11 -14.66
CA LYS A 429 1.52 -31.48 -15.13
C LYS A 429 2.45 -32.45 -14.38
N PRO A 430 1.99 -33.68 -14.11
CA PRO A 430 2.86 -34.71 -13.58
C PRO A 430 3.96 -35.05 -14.60
N ALA A 431 4.94 -35.85 -14.20
CA ALA A 431 5.98 -36.33 -15.11
C ALA A 431 5.50 -37.48 -16.00
N ASN A 432 4.61 -38.32 -15.46
CA ASN A 432 4.07 -39.52 -16.11
C ASN A 432 2.55 -39.41 -16.25
N ALA A 433 2.00 -40.05 -17.28
CA ALA A 433 0.55 -40.17 -17.45
C ALA A 433 -0.07 -40.90 -16.24
N LEU A 434 -1.09 -40.29 -15.64
CA LEU A 434 -1.79 -40.81 -14.48
C LEU A 434 -3.26 -41.09 -14.84
N LYS A 435 -3.80 -42.19 -14.33
CA LYS A 435 -5.26 -42.41 -14.28
C LYS A 435 -5.86 -41.62 -13.13
N GLU A 436 -5.80 -40.31 -13.25
CA GLU A 436 -6.24 -39.37 -12.24
C GLU A 436 -7.70 -38.97 -12.46
N ARG A 437 -8.45 -38.87 -11.36
CA ARG A 437 -9.74 -38.19 -11.30
C ARG A 437 -9.68 -37.02 -10.34
N LEU A 438 -10.28 -35.92 -10.74
CA LEU A 438 -10.20 -34.65 -10.02
C LEU A 438 -11.53 -34.36 -9.31
N TYR A 439 -11.45 -34.01 -8.03
CA TYR A 439 -12.62 -33.65 -7.23
C TYR A 439 -12.35 -32.36 -6.48
N SER A 440 -13.31 -31.44 -6.52
CA SER A 440 -13.33 -30.27 -5.63
C SER A 440 -14.17 -30.59 -4.40
N PHE A 441 -13.66 -30.24 -3.23
CA PHE A 441 -14.33 -30.39 -1.93
C PHE A 441 -14.55 -29.04 -1.28
N GLU A 442 -15.71 -28.88 -0.65
CA GLU A 442 -16.01 -27.72 0.19
C GLU A 442 -16.37 -28.18 1.61
N PHE A 443 -15.72 -27.58 2.60
CA PHE A 443 -16.03 -27.82 4.01
C PHE A 443 -15.93 -26.53 4.83
N PRO A 444 -16.69 -26.41 5.93
CA PRO A 444 -16.59 -25.27 6.82
C PRO A 444 -15.17 -25.12 7.37
N GLU A 445 -14.64 -23.90 7.35
CA GLU A 445 -13.28 -23.61 7.77
C GLU A 445 -13.20 -23.37 9.29
N TYR A 446 -12.32 -24.09 9.99
CA TYR A 446 -12.01 -23.92 11.41
C TYR A 446 -10.64 -24.53 11.73
N PRO A 447 -10.00 -24.19 12.87
CA PRO A 447 -8.71 -24.77 13.25
C PRO A 447 -8.73 -26.30 13.24
N GLY A 448 -7.88 -26.90 12.40
CA GLY A 448 -7.81 -28.36 12.22
C GLY A 448 -8.79 -28.95 11.19
N ALA A 449 -9.57 -28.14 10.47
CA ALA A 449 -10.49 -28.61 9.43
C ALA A 449 -9.78 -29.45 8.35
N LEU A 450 -8.60 -29.01 7.88
CA LEU A 450 -7.78 -29.77 6.93
C LEU A 450 -7.37 -31.15 7.49
N ILE A 451 -6.95 -31.21 8.76
CA ILE A 451 -6.58 -32.48 9.40
C ILE A 451 -7.79 -33.39 9.51
N LYS A 452 -8.96 -32.86 9.87
CA LYS A 452 -10.20 -33.64 9.90
C LYS A 452 -10.54 -34.15 8.51
N PHE A 453 -10.47 -33.30 7.48
CA PHE A 453 -10.69 -33.69 6.09
C PHE A 453 -9.77 -34.84 5.68
N LEU A 454 -8.46 -34.73 5.90
CA LEU A 454 -7.48 -35.78 5.59
C LEU A 454 -7.71 -37.08 6.39
N ASN A 455 -8.06 -36.99 7.68
CA ASN A 455 -8.40 -38.17 8.48
C ASN A 455 -9.69 -38.84 7.96
N THR A 456 -10.66 -38.03 7.53
CA THR A 456 -11.96 -38.53 7.08
C THR A 456 -11.82 -39.14 5.69
N LEU A 457 -10.99 -38.58 4.81
CA LEU A 457 -10.63 -39.10 3.49
C LEU A 457 -9.81 -40.42 3.56
N GLY A 458 -9.13 -40.65 4.68
CA GLY A 458 -8.40 -41.89 4.95
C GLY A 458 -7.13 -42.07 4.12
N THR A 459 -6.59 -43.29 4.12
CA THR A 459 -5.34 -43.66 3.42
C THR A 459 -5.56 -44.73 2.35
N HIS A 460 -6.81 -44.94 1.93
CA HIS A 460 -7.19 -46.02 1.01
C HIS A 460 -6.85 -45.71 -0.46
N TRP A 461 -6.74 -44.42 -0.81
CA TRP A 461 -6.55 -43.96 -2.18
C TRP A 461 -5.31 -43.08 -2.29
N ASN A 462 -4.59 -43.20 -3.40
CA ASN A 462 -3.40 -42.41 -3.66
C ASN A 462 -3.78 -41.00 -4.14
N ILE A 463 -3.17 -39.97 -3.56
CA ILE A 463 -3.43 -38.57 -3.90
C ILE A 463 -2.33 -38.11 -4.86
N SER A 464 -2.70 -37.68 -6.06
CA SER A 464 -1.79 -37.21 -7.12
C SER A 464 -1.74 -35.67 -7.24
N LEU A 465 -2.71 -34.98 -6.65
CA LEU A 465 -2.79 -33.52 -6.60
C LEU A 465 -3.47 -33.11 -5.31
N PHE A 466 -2.95 -32.08 -4.66
CA PHE A 466 -3.61 -31.45 -3.54
C PHE A 466 -3.39 -29.94 -3.61
N ASN A 467 -4.47 -29.17 -3.68
CA ASN A 467 -4.42 -27.72 -3.64
C ASN A 467 -5.42 -27.22 -2.60
N TYR A 468 -4.90 -26.53 -1.60
CA TYR A 468 -5.68 -25.95 -0.51
C TYR A 468 -5.16 -24.57 -0.18
N ARG A 469 -6.07 -23.60 -0.11
CA ARG A 469 -5.77 -22.23 0.28
C ARG A 469 -6.91 -21.65 1.10
N ASN A 470 -6.56 -21.20 2.31
CA ASN A 470 -7.50 -20.53 3.19
C ASN A 470 -7.41 -19.01 2.93
N HIS A 471 -8.43 -18.47 2.26
CA HIS A 471 -8.56 -17.03 1.98
C HIS A 471 -9.40 -16.27 3.02
N GLY A 472 -9.62 -16.84 4.21
CA GLY A 472 -10.51 -16.24 5.21
C GLY A 472 -11.99 -16.25 4.81
N ALA A 473 -12.36 -17.11 3.84
CA ALA A 473 -13.74 -17.37 3.47
C ALA A 473 -14.37 -18.41 4.42
N ASP A 474 -15.69 -18.40 4.54
CA ASP A 474 -16.44 -19.33 5.42
C ASP A 474 -16.27 -20.81 5.04
N TYR A 475 -15.80 -21.10 3.82
CA TYR A 475 -15.58 -22.44 3.29
C TYR A 475 -14.14 -22.63 2.81
N GLY A 476 -13.48 -23.66 3.34
CA GLY A 476 -12.24 -24.19 2.80
C GLY A 476 -12.56 -24.90 1.49
N ARG A 477 -11.86 -24.52 0.42
CA ARG A 477 -11.92 -25.20 -0.87
C ARG A 477 -10.65 -26.02 -1.04
N VAL A 478 -10.83 -27.31 -1.30
CA VAL A 478 -9.73 -28.21 -1.62
C VAL A 478 -9.98 -28.79 -3.01
N LEU A 479 -8.94 -28.78 -3.83
CA LEU A 479 -8.93 -29.54 -5.08
C LEU A 479 -7.99 -30.74 -4.89
N CYS A 480 -8.51 -31.95 -5.02
CA CYS A 480 -7.74 -33.18 -4.91
C CYS A 480 -7.80 -33.99 -6.21
N GLY A 481 -6.65 -34.49 -6.64
CA GLY A 481 -6.54 -35.53 -7.64
C GLY A 481 -6.30 -36.88 -6.97
N PHE A 482 -7.02 -37.91 -7.41
CA PHE A 482 -6.87 -39.27 -6.94
C PHE A 482 -6.54 -40.20 -8.10
N GLU A 483 -5.57 -41.10 -7.91
CA GLU A 483 -5.38 -42.22 -8.82
C GLU A 483 -6.43 -43.29 -8.54
N LEU A 484 -7.37 -43.45 -9.47
CA LEU A 484 -8.50 -44.37 -9.34
C LEU A 484 -8.60 -45.25 -10.59
N ASP A 485 -8.59 -46.56 -10.39
CA ASP A 485 -8.97 -47.51 -11.44
C ASP A 485 -10.51 -47.55 -11.57
N ASP A 486 -11.02 -47.97 -12.74
CA ASP A 486 -12.47 -48.01 -13.00
C ASP A 486 -13.23 -48.91 -12.02
N LYS A 487 -12.57 -49.96 -11.49
CA LYS A 487 -13.12 -50.88 -10.48
C LYS A 487 -13.37 -50.21 -9.12
N ASP A 488 -12.66 -49.12 -8.84
CA ASP A 488 -12.62 -48.46 -7.53
C ASP A 488 -13.63 -47.31 -7.41
N LEU A 489 -14.21 -46.88 -8.54
CA LEU A 489 -15.12 -45.74 -8.63
C LEU A 489 -16.39 -45.89 -7.79
N LEU A 490 -16.98 -47.09 -7.78
CA LEU A 490 -18.20 -47.37 -7.04
C LEU A 490 -17.98 -47.30 -5.53
N SER A 491 -16.87 -47.89 -5.05
CA SER A 491 -16.44 -47.81 -3.65
C SER A 491 -16.08 -46.38 -3.28
N PHE A 492 -15.34 -45.66 -4.13
CA PHE A 492 -14.93 -44.29 -3.88
C PHE A 492 -16.14 -43.34 -3.79
N THR A 493 -17.07 -43.42 -4.74
CA THR A 493 -18.28 -42.59 -4.74
C THR A 493 -19.17 -42.87 -3.53
N SER A 494 -19.31 -44.14 -3.13
CA SER A 494 -20.04 -44.51 -1.92
C SER A 494 -19.39 -43.93 -0.68
N TYR A 495 -18.07 -44.04 -0.58
CA TYR A 495 -17.27 -43.46 0.50
C TYR A 495 -17.44 -41.95 0.57
N LEU A 496 -17.30 -41.23 -0.55
CA LEU A 496 -17.50 -39.78 -0.61
C LEU A 496 -18.88 -39.33 -0.10
N ARG A 497 -19.94 -40.11 -0.35
CA ARG A 497 -21.28 -39.83 0.18
C ARG A 497 -21.36 -40.03 1.70
N GLU A 498 -20.67 -41.04 2.22
CA GLU A 498 -20.56 -41.28 3.67
C GLU A 498 -19.74 -40.20 4.39
N LEU A 499 -18.76 -39.59 3.72
CA LEU A 499 -17.96 -38.50 4.28
C LEU A 499 -18.79 -37.24 4.62
N GLY A 500 -19.90 -37.03 3.91
CA GLY A 500 -20.82 -35.92 4.17
C GLY A 500 -20.29 -34.53 3.77
N TYR A 501 -19.16 -34.45 3.08
CA TYR A 501 -18.66 -33.19 2.50
C TYR A 501 -19.34 -32.88 1.17
N HIS A 502 -19.45 -31.60 0.83
CA HIS A 502 -19.83 -31.21 -0.51
C HIS A 502 -18.67 -31.47 -1.46
N TRP A 503 -18.91 -32.22 -2.52
CA TRP A 503 -17.92 -32.52 -3.54
C TRP A 503 -18.51 -32.41 -4.94
N LYS A 504 -17.64 -32.15 -5.91
CA LYS A 504 -17.98 -32.15 -7.34
C LYS A 504 -16.85 -32.81 -8.12
N ASP A 505 -17.22 -33.69 -9.04
CA ASP A 505 -16.29 -34.29 -10.01
C ASP A 505 -15.93 -33.22 -11.05
N GLU A 506 -14.65 -32.89 -11.11
CA GLU A 506 -14.05 -31.90 -12.02
C GLU A 506 -13.09 -32.59 -13.01
N THR A 507 -13.15 -33.92 -13.16
CA THR A 507 -12.24 -34.70 -14.01
C THR A 507 -12.28 -34.26 -15.48
N ASP A 508 -13.45 -33.87 -15.98
CA ASP A 508 -13.63 -33.37 -17.35
C ASP A 508 -13.56 -31.83 -17.44
N ASN A 509 -13.17 -31.14 -16.38
CA ASN A 509 -13.05 -29.69 -16.38
C ASN A 509 -11.99 -29.24 -17.42
N PRO A 510 -12.33 -28.34 -18.36
CA PRO A 510 -11.39 -27.88 -19.38
C PRO A 510 -10.08 -27.32 -18.77
N ALA A 511 -10.15 -26.56 -17.68
CA ALA A 511 -8.97 -25.97 -17.04
C ALA A 511 -8.00 -27.07 -16.54
N TYR A 512 -8.54 -28.12 -15.93
CA TYR A 512 -7.74 -29.28 -15.51
C TYR A 512 -7.08 -29.95 -16.72
N ARG A 513 -7.86 -30.28 -17.75
CA ARG A 513 -7.36 -31.01 -18.94
C ARG A 513 -6.25 -30.25 -19.67
N PHE A 514 -6.34 -28.93 -19.77
CA PHE A 514 -5.33 -28.13 -20.47
C PHE A 514 -4.03 -27.98 -19.65
N PHE A 515 -4.14 -27.65 -18.35
CA PHE A 515 -2.99 -27.18 -17.56
C PHE A 515 -2.42 -28.19 -16.58
N LEU A 516 -3.22 -29.15 -16.11
CA LEU A 516 -2.84 -30.04 -15.02
C LEU A 516 -2.81 -31.51 -15.45
N ALA A 517 -3.72 -31.94 -16.32
CA ALA A 517 -3.75 -33.32 -16.80
C ALA A 517 -2.58 -33.60 -17.75
N GLN A 518 -2.02 -34.80 -17.63
CA GLN A 518 -1.13 -35.39 -18.62
C GLN A 518 -1.83 -36.65 -19.13
N HIS A 519 -2.24 -36.59 -20.40
CA HIS A 519 -2.93 -37.67 -21.09
C HIS A 519 -1.95 -38.71 -21.62
#